data_AF-A0A961UGB5-F1
#
_entry.id   AF-A0A961UGB5-F1
#
_cell.length_a   1.000
_cell.length_b   1.000
_cell.length_c   1.000
_cell.angle_alpha   90.00
_cell.angle_beta   90.00
_cell.angle_gamma   90.00
#
_symmetry.space_group_name_H-M   'P 1'
#
loop_
_entity.id
_entity.type
_entity.pdbx_description
1 polymer ?
#
loop_
_entity_poly.entity_id
_entity_poly.type
_entity_poly.pdbx_seq_one_letter_code
_entity_poly.pdbx_strand_id
1 'polypeptide(L)'
;MGLSPAQAAGRLVSWLRDAAKAAASVADVFLPTPANAAVPEAAGESRVPQGSADASTLGGSPATGQFSPNAGDAAPESAETDAERWLAQARPPRTTRAELMARYPAATLREITQLEAEMSSGLAATSRVQRYNPDWQSPRSLYSTPNGEIRHWRAVRQQAEQDLRDIESSGPTPELVYPNGQIIGYVNRSATPDIRTVSPAEYQQLRQNLLNGARPIQNQRYGGSMFQRPDGFVFGLRQSKKHGETIDIWRREYPGFEQALMVHQQ
;
A
#
# COMPACT_ATOMS: atom_id res chain seq x y z
N MET A 1 32.93 45.07 -9.29
CA MET A 1 33.49 43.94 -10.09
C MET A 1 32.44 42.86 -10.13
N GLY A 2 32.14 42.27 -11.29
CA GLY A 2 31.16 41.18 -11.42
C GLY A 2 31.81 39.81 -11.13
N LEU A 3 31.01 38.84 -10.69
CA LEU A 3 31.43 37.43 -10.68
C LEU A 3 31.51 36.91 -12.12
N SER A 4 32.51 36.08 -12.40
CA SER A 4 32.55 35.33 -13.67
C SER A 4 31.41 34.31 -13.75
N PRO A 5 30.96 33.90 -14.96
CA PRO A 5 29.92 32.89 -15.11
C PRO A 5 30.22 31.57 -14.39
N ALA A 6 31.49 31.16 -14.33
CA ALA A 6 31.94 29.97 -13.60
C ALA A 6 31.74 30.11 -12.07
N GLN A 7 32.03 31.28 -11.50
CA GLN A 7 31.81 31.55 -10.07
C GLN A 7 30.31 31.64 -9.73
N ALA A 8 29.48 32.15 -10.64
CA ALA A 8 28.03 32.14 -10.48
C ALA A 8 27.46 30.71 -10.50
N ALA A 9 27.89 29.88 -11.46
CA ALA A 9 27.49 28.48 -11.56
C ALA A 9 27.91 27.67 -10.32
N GLY A 10 29.17 27.83 -9.86
CA GLY A 10 29.66 27.16 -8.65
C GLY A 10 28.87 27.51 -7.39
N ARG A 11 28.48 28.78 -7.23
CA ARG A 11 27.61 29.21 -6.11
C ARG A 11 26.21 28.61 -6.18
N LEU A 12 25.61 28.54 -7.37
CA LEU A 12 24.29 27.93 -7.55
C LEU A 12 24.31 26.43 -7.21
N VAL A 13 25.36 25.70 -7.60
CA VAL A 13 25.53 24.27 -7.29
C VAL A 13 25.72 24.03 -5.79
N SER A 14 26.45 24.89 -5.07
CA SER A 14 26.52 24.80 -3.60
C SER A 14 25.16 25.04 -2.97
N TRP A 15 24.50 26.14 -3.30
CA TRP A 15 23.20 26.51 -2.73
C TRP A 15 22.14 25.42 -2.91
N LEU A 16 22.08 24.78 -4.08
CA LEU A 16 21.18 23.65 -4.34
C LEU A 16 21.51 22.41 -3.49
N ARG A 17 22.80 22.14 -3.23
CA ARG A 17 23.24 21.03 -2.36
C ARG A 17 22.88 21.30 -0.90
N ASP A 18 23.08 22.54 -0.45
CA ASP A 18 22.85 22.94 0.93
C ASP A 18 21.34 23.02 1.24
N ALA A 19 20.52 23.49 0.29
CA ALA A 19 19.07 23.42 0.36
C ALA A 19 18.53 21.97 0.39
N ALA A 20 19.13 21.06 -0.38
CA ALA A 20 18.76 19.65 -0.36
C ALA A 20 19.07 18.97 1.00
N LYS A 21 20.18 19.34 1.66
CA LYS A 21 20.48 18.89 3.03
C LYS A 21 19.47 19.42 4.05
N ALA A 22 19.14 20.71 3.99
CA ALA A 22 18.17 21.31 4.89
C ALA A 22 16.78 20.66 4.77
N ALA A 23 16.34 20.37 3.54
CA ALA A 23 15.08 19.67 3.28
C ALA A 23 15.05 18.24 3.87
N ALA A 24 16.18 17.53 3.86
CA ALA A 24 16.27 16.20 4.48
C ALA A 24 16.11 16.28 6.02
N SER A 25 16.82 17.20 6.68
CA SER A 25 16.78 17.33 8.16
C SER A 25 15.43 17.74 8.76
N VAL A 26 14.47 18.18 7.93
CA VAL A 26 13.11 18.51 8.39
C VAL A 26 12.20 17.27 8.44
N ALA A 27 12.55 16.19 7.74
CA ALA A 27 11.73 14.96 7.69
C ALA A 27 11.70 14.19 9.02
N ASP A 28 12.79 14.21 9.79
CA ASP A 28 12.94 13.44 11.04
C ASP A 28 12.21 14.04 12.26
N VAL A 29 11.68 15.27 12.14
CA VAL A 29 11.20 16.06 13.30
C VAL A 29 9.71 15.84 13.62
N PHE A 30 8.99 15.04 12.83
CA PHE A 30 7.52 14.96 12.93
C PHE A 30 6.92 13.54 12.91
N LEU A 31 7.48 12.63 13.71
CA LEU A 31 6.78 11.43 14.17
C LEU A 31 6.11 11.70 15.53
N PRO A 32 4.77 11.72 15.65
CA PRO A 32 4.10 11.88 16.94
C PRO A 32 4.26 10.61 17.79
N THR A 33 4.83 10.75 18.98
CA THR A 33 4.90 9.66 19.97
C THR A 33 3.48 9.17 20.29
N PRO A 34 3.17 7.87 20.18
CA PRO A 34 1.84 7.37 20.54
C PRO A 34 1.58 7.61 22.03
N ALA A 35 0.46 8.27 22.33
CA ALA A 35 0.07 8.57 23.70
C ALA A 35 -0.27 7.27 24.44
N ASN A 36 0.36 7.04 25.58
CA ASN A 36 0.24 5.80 26.35
C ASN A 36 -1.11 5.78 27.10
N ALA A 37 -2.14 5.27 26.44
CA ALA A 37 -3.50 5.19 26.99
C ALA A 37 -3.58 4.14 28.11
N ALA A 38 -3.78 4.58 29.35
CA ALA A 38 -3.89 3.70 30.49
C ALA A 38 -5.12 2.78 30.39
N VAL A 39 -4.92 1.47 30.55
CA VAL A 39 -6.00 0.49 30.60
C VAL A 39 -6.68 0.57 31.98
N PRO A 40 -8.00 0.80 32.07
CA PRO A 40 -8.71 0.73 33.33
C PRO A 40 -8.83 -0.73 33.80
N GLU A 41 -8.44 -0.99 35.04
CA GLU A 41 -8.45 -2.32 35.66
C GLU A 41 -9.89 -2.78 35.96
N ALA A 42 -10.39 -3.74 35.17
CA ALA A 42 -11.73 -4.26 35.30
C ALA A 42 -11.80 -5.38 36.35
N ALA A 43 -12.24 -5.06 37.56
CA ALA A 43 -12.52 -6.05 38.60
C ALA A 43 -13.70 -6.96 38.17
N GLY A 44 -13.43 -8.25 38.01
CA GLY A 44 -14.42 -9.26 37.63
C GLY A 44 -14.31 -10.51 38.51
N GLU A 45 -15.28 -10.70 39.40
CA GLU A 45 -15.38 -11.91 40.23
C GLU A 45 -15.67 -13.13 39.34
N SER A 46 -14.98 -14.25 39.58
CA SER A 46 -15.33 -15.53 38.96
C SER A 46 -15.35 -16.65 40.01
N ARG A 47 -16.46 -17.38 40.04
CA ARG A 47 -16.86 -18.26 41.14
C ARG A 47 -16.65 -19.72 40.72
N VAL A 48 -15.63 -20.37 41.29
CA VAL A 48 -15.30 -21.77 40.98
C VAL A 48 -16.23 -22.74 41.72
N PRO A 49 -16.91 -23.67 41.03
CA PRO A 49 -17.33 -24.96 41.59
C PRO A 49 -16.29 -26.04 41.28
N GLN A 50 -15.90 -26.83 42.28
CA GLN A 50 -15.09 -28.03 42.08
C GLN A 50 -15.95 -29.17 41.52
N GLY A 51 -15.41 -29.96 40.58
CA GLY A 51 -16.06 -31.14 40.04
C GLY A 51 -15.02 -32.19 39.63
N SER A 52 -14.96 -33.29 40.36
CA SER A 52 -13.93 -34.33 40.23
C SER A 52 -14.53 -35.68 39.82
N ALA A 53 -13.99 -36.32 38.77
CA ALA A 53 -14.15 -37.76 38.51
C ALA A 53 -13.10 -38.30 37.51
N ASP A 54 -12.08 -38.96 38.04
CA ASP A 54 -11.48 -40.23 37.62
C ASP A 54 -11.44 -40.66 36.13
N ALA A 55 -10.20 -40.61 35.61
CA ALA A 55 -9.44 -41.74 35.05
C ALA A 55 -10.12 -42.89 34.28
N SER A 56 -9.57 -43.16 33.07
CA SER A 56 -9.31 -44.52 32.57
C SER A 56 -8.12 -44.53 31.60
N THR A 57 -7.52 -45.71 31.39
CA THR A 57 -6.11 -45.87 30.99
C THR A 57 -5.94 -46.62 29.66
N LEU A 58 -4.72 -46.59 29.09
CA LEU A 58 -4.19 -47.36 27.95
C LEU A 58 -4.59 -46.83 26.55
N GLY A 59 -3.71 -46.77 25.55
CA GLY A 59 -2.26 -47.01 25.52
C GLY A 59 -1.75 -47.22 24.07
N GLY A 60 -0.43 -47.13 23.80
CA GLY A 60 0.16 -47.60 22.53
C GLY A 60 1.32 -46.80 21.92
N SER A 61 2.55 -47.12 22.34
CA SER A 61 3.83 -47.20 21.61
C SER A 61 4.34 -46.10 20.62
N PRO A 62 5.68 -46.00 20.40
CA PRO A 62 6.30 -44.85 19.74
C PRO A 62 6.65 -45.04 18.25
N ALA A 63 6.85 -43.92 17.55
CA ALA A 63 7.54 -43.86 16.26
C ALA A 63 8.59 -42.73 16.28
N THR A 64 9.88 -43.08 16.40
CA THR A 64 10.99 -42.11 16.43
C THR A 64 11.39 -41.63 15.04
N GLY A 65 10.84 -40.48 14.63
CA GLY A 65 11.33 -39.73 13.49
C GLY A 65 12.45 -38.76 13.89
N GLN A 66 13.69 -39.01 13.46
CA GLN A 66 14.81 -38.09 13.68
C GLN A 66 14.70 -36.88 12.75
N PHE A 67 14.39 -35.71 13.31
CA PHE A 67 14.52 -34.43 12.61
C PHE A 67 15.97 -33.92 12.75
N SER A 68 16.64 -33.61 11.64
CA SER A 68 18.00 -33.06 11.65
C SER A 68 17.96 -31.53 11.61
N PRO A 69 18.43 -30.81 12.65
CA PRO A 69 18.48 -29.36 12.65
C PRO A 69 19.73 -28.87 11.90
N ASN A 70 19.64 -28.80 10.57
CA ASN A 70 20.71 -28.20 9.76
C ASN A 70 20.55 -26.66 9.78
N ALA A 71 20.88 -26.06 10.92
CA ALA A 71 20.84 -24.61 11.14
C ALA A 71 21.99 -23.94 10.37
N GLY A 72 21.68 -23.42 9.18
CA GLY A 72 22.54 -22.47 8.49
C GLY A 72 22.23 -21.06 8.96
N ASP A 73 23.19 -20.40 9.61
CA ASP A 73 23.07 -19.00 10.05
C ASP A 73 23.06 -18.03 8.86
N ALA A 74 21.88 -17.90 8.23
CA ALA A 74 21.59 -16.81 7.33
C ALA A 74 21.50 -15.51 8.16
N ALA A 75 22.56 -14.70 8.09
CA ALA A 75 22.58 -13.38 8.73
C ALA A 75 21.37 -12.55 8.27
N PRO A 76 20.76 -11.74 9.17
CA PRO A 76 19.61 -10.92 8.81
C PRO A 76 20.01 -9.88 7.75
N GLU A 77 19.59 -10.08 6.50
CA GLU A 77 19.72 -9.07 5.44
C GLU A 77 18.91 -7.84 5.88
N SER A 78 19.58 -6.70 6.01
CA SER A 78 19.03 -5.51 6.65
C SER A 78 17.81 -4.97 5.89
N ALA A 79 16.67 -4.83 6.57
CA ALA A 79 15.46 -4.25 5.97
C ALA A 79 15.67 -2.81 5.44
N GLU A 80 16.67 -2.10 6.00
CA GLU A 80 17.19 -0.82 5.48
C GLU A 80 17.60 -0.89 4.01
N THR A 81 18.29 -1.95 3.59
CA THR A 81 18.84 -2.06 2.22
C THR A 81 17.77 -2.21 1.15
N ASP A 82 16.61 -2.82 1.45
CA ASP A 82 15.50 -2.92 0.50
C ASP A 82 14.67 -1.64 0.43
N ALA A 83 14.53 -0.90 1.54
CA ALA A 83 13.96 0.45 1.52
C ALA A 83 14.83 1.41 0.69
N GLU A 84 16.16 1.35 0.82
CA GLU A 84 17.08 2.12 -0.02
C GLU A 84 17.08 1.67 -1.49
N ARG A 85 16.99 0.36 -1.79
CA ARG A 85 16.80 -0.14 -3.17
C ARG A 85 15.51 0.41 -3.79
N TRP A 86 14.39 0.39 -3.06
CA TRP A 86 13.13 0.97 -3.52
C TRP A 86 13.25 2.48 -3.75
N LEU A 87 13.86 3.23 -2.82
CA LEU A 87 14.11 4.68 -2.98
C LEU A 87 15.10 5.01 -4.10
N ALA A 88 15.99 4.09 -4.49
CA ALA A 88 16.87 4.24 -5.63
C ALA A 88 16.15 3.95 -6.96
N GLN A 89 15.33 2.90 -7.03
CA GLN A 89 14.55 2.54 -8.23
C GLN A 89 13.37 3.50 -8.46
N ALA A 90 12.75 4.02 -7.40
CA ALA A 90 11.65 4.99 -7.47
C ALA A 90 12.11 6.42 -7.82
N ARG A 91 13.39 6.63 -8.17
CA ARG A 91 13.84 7.88 -8.79
C ARG A 91 13.52 7.83 -10.29
N PRO A 92 12.48 8.54 -10.78
CA PRO A 92 12.22 8.58 -12.22
C PRO A 92 13.46 9.14 -12.94
N PRO A 93 13.76 8.67 -14.17
CA PRO A 93 14.86 9.23 -14.96
C PRO A 93 14.62 10.73 -15.09
N ARG A 94 15.56 11.53 -14.57
CA ARG A 94 15.49 12.99 -14.62
C ARG A 94 15.75 13.44 -16.05
N THR A 95 14.70 13.49 -16.87
CA THR A 95 14.75 14.06 -18.22
C THR A 95 15.41 15.42 -18.14
N THR A 96 16.63 15.55 -18.65
CA THR A 96 17.43 16.75 -18.39
C THR A 96 16.93 17.93 -19.22
N ARG A 97 17.25 19.15 -18.78
CA ARG A 97 16.98 20.38 -19.57
C ARG A 97 17.52 20.27 -21.00
N ALA A 98 18.67 19.61 -21.16
CA ALA A 98 19.31 19.37 -22.45
C ALA A 98 18.52 18.35 -23.31
N GLU A 99 18.01 17.26 -22.73
CA GLU A 99 17.12 16.32 -23.42
C GLU A 99 15.80 16.96 -23.82
N LEU A 100 15.21 17.81 -22.96
CA LEU A 100 14.00 18.56 -23.30
C LEU A 100 14.25 19.57 -24.43
N MET A 101 15.40 20.26 -24.44
CA MET A 101 15.83 21.12 -25.55
C MET A 101 16.06 20.31 -26.84
N ALA A 102 16.67 19.13 -26.76
CA ALA A 102 16.88 18.26 -27.92
C ALA A 102 15.57 17.68 -28.47
N ARG A 103 14.61 17.34 -27.60
CA ARG A 103 13.27 16.84 -27.97
C ARG A 103 12.36 17.96 -28.51
N TYR A 104 12.59 19.22 -28.10
CA TYR A 104 11.81 20.38 -28.51
C TYR A 104 12.71 21.58 -28.88
N PRO A 105 13.44 21.55 -30.01
CA PRO A 105 14.40 22.59 -30.37
C PRO A 105 13.77 23.98 -30.64
N ALA A 106 12.45 24.05 -30.83
CA ALA A 106 11.69 25.29 -30.97
C ALA A 106 11.09 25.83 -29.65
N ALA A 107 11.31 25.18 -28.51
CA ALA A 107 10.75 25.57 -27.22
C ALA A 107 11.48 26.77 -26.60
N THR A 108 10.73 27.72 -26.05
CA THR A 108 11.33 28.81 -25.28
C THR A 108 11.86 28.30 -23.93
N LEU A 109 12.88 29.00 -23.38
CA LEU A 109 13.42 28.71 -22.05
C LEU A 109 12.33 28.72 -20.96
N ARG A 110 11.28 29.54 -21.13
CA ARG A 110 10.12 29.62 -20.23
C ARG A 110 9.27 28.35 -20.30
N GLU A 111 8.93 27.88 -21.50
CA GLU A 111 8.14 26.65 -21.68
C GLU A 111 8.89 25.43 -21.16
N ILE A 112 10.22 25.35 -21.37
CA ILE A 112 11.05 24.26 -20.83
C ILE A 112 11.02 24.28 -19.30
N THR A 113 11.20 25.45 -18.67
CA THR A 113 11.11 25.58 -17.19
C THR A 113 9.72 25.19 -16.66
N GLN A 114 8.67 25.55 -17.39
CA GLN A 114 7.30 25.20 -17.02
C GLN A 114 7.03 23.70 -17.19
N LEU A 115 7.56 23.07 -18.24
CA LEU A 115 7.48 21.63 -18.44
C LEU A 115 8.25 20.85 -17.36
N GLU A 116 9.46 21.27 -17.00
CA GLU A 116 10.22 20.69 -15.89
C GLU A 116 9.43 20.73 -14.57
N ALA A 117 8.83 21.87 -14.24
CA ALA A 117 8.06 22.05 -13.02
C ALA A 117 6.77 21.21 -12.98
N GLU A 118 5.99 21.18 -14.07
CA GLU A 118 4.74 20.42 -14.14
C GLU A 118 5.02 18.91 -14.20
N MET A 119 6.06 18.46 -14.90
CA MET A 119 6.54 17.07 -14.91
C MET A 119 6.95 16.63 -13.50
N SER A 120 7.76 17.43 -12.80
CA SER A 120 8.15 17.14 -11.41
C SER A 120 6.94 17.11 -10.46
N SER A 121 5.92 17.94 -10.70
CA SER A 121 4.70 17.97 -9.90
C SER A 121 3.80 16.76 -10.16
N GLY A 122 3.68 16.32 -11.42
CA GLY A 122 2.94 15.13 -11.80
C GLY A 122 3.58 13.87 -11.24
N LEU A 123 4.89 13.70 -11.40
CA LEU A 123 5.65 12.59 -10.82
C LEU A 123 5.51 12.52 -9.28
N ALA A 124 5.51 13.67 -8.59
CA ALA A 124 5.28 13.73 -7.14
C ALA A 124 3.83 13.44 -6.71
N ALA A 125 2.84 13.58 -7.60
CA ALA A 125 1.48 13.11 -7.35
C ALA A 125 1.34 11.61 -7.61
N THR A 126 1.88 11.12 -8.72
CA THR A 126 2.01 9.68 -9.05
C THR A 126 2.68 8.91 -7.90
N SER A 127 3.79 9.42 -7.36
CA SER A 127 4.52 8.79 -6.24
C SER A 127 3.77 8.84 -4.89
N ARG A 128 2.66 9.58 -4.79
CA ARG A 128 1.77 9.55 -3.62
C ARG A 128 0.70 8.47 -3.77
N VAL A 129 -0.03 8.44 -4.87
CA VAL A 129 -1.06 7.41 -5.14
C VAL A 129 -0.44 6.00 -5.23
N GLN A 130 0.77 5.88 -5.78
CA GLN A 130 1.51 4.60 -5.84
C GLN A 130 1.87 3.98 -4.48
N ARG A 131 1.79 4.72 -3.37
CA ARG A 131 1.95 4.14 -2.01
C ARG A 131 0.77 3.27 -1.59
N TYR A 132 -0.39 3.47 -2.21
CA TYR A 132 -1.63 2.75 -1.93
C TYR A 132 -1.99 1.80 -3.10
N ASN A 133 -1.67 2.21 -4.33
CA ASN A 133 -1.97 1.50 -5.58
C ASN A 133 -0.69 1.42 -6.46
N PRO A 134 0.23 0.46 -6.23
CA PRO A 134 1.50 0.42 -6.98
C PRO A 134 1.31 0.16 -8.48
N ASP A 135 0.25 -0.56 -8.84
CA ASP A 135 -0.28 -0.78 -10.19
C ASP A 135 -0.68 0.54 -10.92
N TRP A 136 -0.80 1.67 -10.21
CA TRP A 136 -1.15 2.97 -10.81
C TRP A 136 -0.06 3.44 -11.77
N GLN A 137 -0.44 3.73 -13.01
CA GLN A 137 0.47 4.19 -14.06
C GLN A 137 -0.03 5.50 -14.67
N SER A 138 0.87 6.47 -14.82
CA SER A 138 0.57 7.69 -15.58
C SER A 138 0.28 7.31 -17.03
N PRO A 139 -0.81 7.80 -17.65
CA PRO A 139 -1.03 7.60 -19.08
C PRO A 139 0.17 8.12 -19.89
N ARG A 140 0.44 7.53 -21.05
CA ARG A 140 1.50 8.03 -21.94
C ARG A 140 1.05 9.34 -22.59
N SER A 141 1.93 10.32 -22.65
CA SER A 141 1.67 11.55 -23.40
C SER A 141 1.52 11.26 -24.89
N LEU A 142 0.51 11.87 -25.50
CA LEU A 142 0.26 11.83 -26.95
C LEU A 142 0.78 13.09 -27.66
N TYR A 143 1.45 14.01 -26.93
CA TYR A 143 1.82 15.31 -27.45
C TYR A 143 3.30 15.42 -27.85
N SER A 144 3.54 15.96 -29.04
CA SER A 144 4.87 16.28 -29.57
C SER A 144 5.30 17.74 -29.34
N THR A 145 4.60 18.51 -28.50
CA THR A 145 4.91 19.93 -28.23
C THR A 145 4.97 20.24 -26.73
N PRO A 146 5.79 21.22 -26.29
CA PRO A 146 5.92 21.58 -24.87
C PRO A 146 4.58 21.94 -24.22
N ASN A 147 3.74 22.74 -24.89
CA ASN A 147 2.41 23.12 -24.39
C ASN A 147 1.39 21.98 -24.40
N GLY A 148 1.63 20.92 -25.18
CA GLY A 148 0.89 19.67 -25.07
C GLY A 148 1.34 18.88 -23.84
N GLU A 149 2.64 18.67 -23.66
CA GLU A 149 3.22 17.98 -22.50
C GLU A 149 2.89 18.67 -21.17
N ILE A 150 2.93 20.01 -21.11
CA ILE A 150 2.50 20.80 -19.93
C ILE A 150 1.04 20.52 -19.57
N ARG A 151 0.15 20.40 -20.57
CA ARG A 151 -1.27 20.05 -20.33
C ARG A 151 -1.43 18.60 -19.91
N HIS A 152 -0.64 17.70 -20.48
CA HIS A 152 -0.60 16.29 -20.08
C HIS A 152 -0.17 16.13 -18.62
N TRP A 153 0.97 16.69 -18.20
CA TRP A 153 1.46 16.56 -16.83
C TRP A 153 0.53 17.21 -15.79
N ARG A 154 -0.19 18.29 -16.14
CA ARG A 154 -1.29 18.82 -15.32
C ARG A 154 -2.42 17.81 -15.15
N ALA A 155 -2.87 17.17 -16.22
CA ALA A 155 -3.93 16.16 -16.16
C ALA A 155 -3.49 14.93 -15.36
N VAL A 156 -2.23 14.47 -15.53
CA VAL A 156 -1.62 13.40 -14.72
C VAL A 156 -1.62 13.76 -13.24
N ARG A 157 -1.20 14.99 -12.87
CA ARG A 157 -1.27 15.46 -11.48
C ARG A 157 -2.72 15.48 -10.96
N GLN A 158 -3.64 16.08 -11.71
CA GLN A 158 -5.04 16.22 -11.30
C GLN A 158 -5.74 14.87 -11.10
N GLN A 159 -5.45 13.88 -11.96
CA GLN A 159 -5.98 12.52 -11.81
C GLN A 159 -5.38 11.84 -10.57
N ALA A 160 -4.06 11.82 -10.42
CA ALA A 160 -3.41 11.22 -9.25
C ALA A 160 -3.84 11.86 -7.92
N GLU A 161 -4.10 13.17 -7.90
CA GLU A 161 -4.62 13.89 -6.73
C GLU A 161 -6.13 13.64 -6.50
N GLN A 162 -6.89 13.26 -7.52
CA GLN A 162 -8.28 12.83 -7.36
C GLN A 162 -8.34 11.39 -6.86
N ASP A 163 -7.61 10.47 -7.49
CA ASP A 163 -7.53 9.07 -7.08
C ASP A 163 -7.05 8.96 -5.62
N LEU A 164 -6.08 9.80 -5.21
CA LEU A 164 -5.65 9.87 -3.80
C LEU A 164 -6.78 10.31 -2.86
N ARG A 165 -7.58 11.33 -3.20
CA ARG A 165 -8.75 11.74 -2.40
C ARG A 165 -9.82 10.65 -2.33
N ASP A 166 -10.00 9.90 -3.41
CA ASP A 166 -10.97 8.79 -3.47
C ASP A 166 -10.49 7.58 -2.64
N ILE A 167 -9.17 7.38 -2.50
CA ILE A 167 -8.57 6.42 -1.55
C ILE A 167 -8.73 6.93 -0.10
N GLU A 168 -8.34 8.16 0.18
CA GLU A 168 -8.40 8.77 1.53
C GLU A 168 -9.84 8.82 2.08
N SER A 169 -10.84 9.08 1.22
CA SER A 169 -12.25 9.15 1.62
C SER A 169 -12.97 7.79 1.65
N SER A 170 -12.45 6.75 0.99
CA SER A 170 -12.98 5.39 1.05
C SER A 170 -12.27 4.49 2.06
N GLY A 171 -11.11 4.90 2.57
CA GLY A 171 -10.24 4.12 3.44
C GLY A 171 -9.45 3.06 2.66
N PRO A 172 -8.12 2.98 2.79
CA PRO A 172 -7.32 2.02 2.03
C PRO A 172 -7.66 0.57 2.45
N THR A 173 -7.77 -0.33 1.48
CA THR A 173 -8.20 -1.73 1.70
C THR A 173 -7.34 -2.48 2.73
N PRO A 174 -6.00 -2.28 2.81
CA PRO A 174 -5.21 -2.83 3.91
C PRO A 174 -5.71 -2.43 5.31
N GLU A 175 -6.21 -1.21 5.51
CA GLU A 175 -6.68 -0.73 6.82
C GLU A 175 -8.08 -1.28 7.16
N LEU A 176 -8.95 -1.44 6.15
CA LEU A 176 -10.27 -2.07 6.32
C LEU A 176 -10.18 -3.57 6.67
N VAL A 177 -9.16 -4.24 6.14
CA VAL A 177 -8.99 -5.70 6.25
C VAL A 177 -8.00 -6.08 7.36
N TYR A 178 -7.06 -5.20 7.68
CA TYR A 178 -6.05 -5.35 8.74
C TYR A 178 -6.09 -4.16 9.71
N PRO A 179 -7.23 -3.87 10.38
CA PRO A 179 -7.31 -2.79 11.36
C PRO A 179 -6.24 -2.94 12.44
N ASN A 180 -5.48 -1.87 12.69
CA ASN A 180 -4.31 -1.87 13.59
C ASN A 180 -3.23 -2.93 13.23
N GLY A 181 -3.15 -3.35 11.97
CA GLY A 181 -2.25 -4.40 11.48
C GLY A 181 -2.71 -5.84 11.77
N GLN A 182 -3.84 -6.03 12.46
CA GLN A 182 -4.41 -7.35 12.72
C GLN A 182 -5.53 -7.66 11.72
N ILE A 183 -5.42 -8.80 11.04
CA ILE A 183 -6.43 -9.25 10.06
C ILE A 183 -7.80 -9.45 10.73
N ILE A 184 -8.86 -8.94 10.09
CA ILE A 184 -10.22 -8.97 10.63
C ILE A 184 -10.76 -10.41 10.79
N GLY A 185 -11.45 -10.65 11.90
CA GLY A 185 -12.09 -11.94 12.19
C GLY A 185 -11.13 -13.08 12.57
N TYR A 186 -11.71 -14.24 12.88
CA TYR A 186 -11.00 -15.41 13.38
C TYR A 186 -11.02 -16.59 12.40
N VAL A 187 -9.99 -17.43 12.43
CA VAL A 187 -9.97 -18.70 11.69
C VAL A 187 -10.78 -19.73 12.49
N ASN A 188 -11.82 -20.30 11.88
CA ASN A 188 -12.61 -21.37 12.50
C ASN A 188 -11.77 -22.68 12.53
N ARG A 189 -12.00 -23.58 13.49
CA ARG A 189 -11.17 -24.78 13.76
C ARG A 189 -10.93 -25.68 12.55
N SER A 190 -11.83 -25.66 11.56
CA SER A 190 -11.75 -26.46 10.33
C SER A 190 -11.54 -25.63 9.05
N ALA A 191 -11.11 -24.37 9.18
CA ALA A 191 -10.87 -23.45 8.07
C ALA A 191 -9.36 -23.29 7.80
N THR A 192 -8.99 -22.90 6.57
CA THR A 192 -7.60 -22.54 6.23
C THR A 192 -7.25 -21.14 6.76
N PRO A 193 -5.95 -20.78 6.90
CA PRO A 193 -5.54 -19.47 7.41
C PRO A 193 -6.11 -18.27 6.65
N ASP A 194 -6.39 -18.44 5.36
CA ASP A 194 -6.94 -17.44 4.44
C ASP A 194 -8.47 -17.32 4.49
N ILE A 195 -9.14 -18.06 5.39
CA ILE A 195 -10.59 -17.99 5.59
C ILE A 195 -10.87 -17.40 6.98
N ARG A 196 -11.51 -16.23 7.00
CA ARG A 196 -11.87 -15.49 8.21
C ARG A 196 -13.37 -15.52 8.46
N THR A 197 -13.71 -15.73 9.72
CA THR A 197 -15.07 -15.72 10.27
C THR A 197 -15.27 -14.42 11.02
N VAL A 198 -16.33 -13.69 10.68
CA VAL A 198 -16.74 -12.44 11.35
C VAL A 198 -18.22 -12.53 11.74
N SER A 199 -18.64 -11.70 12.70
CA SER A 199 -20.07 -11.57 13.03
C SER A 199 -20.86 -10.96 11.85
N PRO A 200 -22.20 -11.13 11.81
CA PRO A 200 -23.05 -10.51 10.80
C PRO A 200 -22.94 -8.97 10.72
N ALA A 201 -22.66 -8.31 11.85
CA ALA A 201 -22.51 -6.86 11.91
C ALA A 201 -21.18 -6.41 11.28
N GLU A 202 -20.06 -7.01 11.70
CA GLU A 202 -18.73 -6.78 11.12
C GLU A 202 -18.72 -7.08 9.62
N TYR A 203 -19.37 -8.17 9.19
CA TYR A 203 -19.49 -8.55 7.79
C TYR A 203 -20.17 -7.44 6.96
N GLN A 204 -21.33 -6.93 7.41
CA GLN A 204 -22.04 -5.88 6.67
C GLN A 204 -21.30 -4.54 6.72
N GLN A 205 -20.59 -4.23 7.81
CA GLN A 205 -19.74 -3.03 7.88
C GLN A 205 -18.54 -3.12 6.92
N LEU A 206 -17.81 -4.24 6.91
CA LEU A 206 -16.71 -4.49 5.97
C LEU A 206 -17.19 -4.42 4.52
N ARG A 207 -18.34 -5.03 4.21
CA ARG A 207 -18.99 -4.99 2.89
C ARG A 207 -19.33 -3.55 2.46
N GLN A 208 -19.89 -2.73 3.35
CA GLN A 208 -20.20 -1.33 3.07
C GLN A 208 -18.93 -0.50 2.84
N ASN A 209 -17.90 -0.66 3.67
CA ASN A 209 -16.62 0.04 3.53
C ASN A 209 -15.89 -0.35 2.24
N LEU A 210 -15.89 -1.64 1.88
CA LEU A 210 -15.30 -2.12 0.63
C LEU A 210 -16.07 -1.62 -0.60
N LEU A 211 -17.40 -1.54 -0.55
CA LEU A 211 -18.21 -0.97 -1.64
C LEU A 211 -18.09 0.56 -1.77
N ASN A 212 -17.68 1.27 -0.71
CA ASN A 212 -17.44 2.71 -0.78
C ASN A 212 -16.32 3.03 -1.78
N GLY A 213 -16.60 3.94 -2.73
CA GLY A 213 -15.72 4.29 -3.85
C GLY A 213 -15.51 3.19 -4.91
N ALA A 214 -16.11 2.00 -4.76
CA ALA A 214 -15.82 0.86 -5.62
C ALA A 214 -16.63 0.86 -6.94
N ARG A 215 -15.95 0.57 -8.05
CA ARG A 215 -16.59 0.39 -9.36
C ARG A 215 -16.82 -1.10 -9.66
N PRO A 216 -17.99 -1.51 -10.19
CA PRO A 216 -18.20 -2.89 -10.62
C PRO A 216 -17.31 -3.22 -11.83
N ILE A 217 -16.77 -4.44 -11.88
CA ILE A 217 -15.99 -4.95 -13.00
C ILE A 217 -16.56 -6.27 -13.51
N GLN A 218 -16.49 -6.52 -14.82
CA GLN A 218 -17.04 -7.73 -15.42
C GLN A 218 -15.99 -8.86 -15.43
N ASN A 219 -16.34 -10.03 -14.90
CA ASN A 219 -15.56 -11.26 -15.03
C ASN A 219 -16.51 -12.45 -15.23
N GLN A 220 -16.48 -13.03 -16.43
CA GLN A 220 -17.34 -14.16 -16.81
C GLN A 220 -17.01 -15.48 -16.08
N ARG A 221 -15.87 -15.56 -15.38
CA ARG A 221 -15.42 -16.76 -14.66
C ARG A 221 -15.73 -16.74 -13.15
N TYR A 222 -16.09 -15.58 -12.58
CA TYR A 222 -16.38 -15.47 -11.16
C TYR A 222 -17.87 -15.73 -10.87
N GLY A 223 -18.16 -16.56 -9.87
CA GLY A 223 -19.52 -16.95 -9.47
C GLY A 223 -20.27 -15.89 -8.64
N GLY A 224 -20.10 -14.61 -8.95
CA GLY A 224 -20.63 -13.49 -8.17
C GLY A 224 -20.31 -12.13 -8.81
N SER A 225 -20.54 -11.05 -8.06
CA SER A 225 -20.24 -9.69 -8.50
C SER A 225 -18.82 -9.29 -8.12
N MET A 226 -18.00 -8.83 -9.06
CA MET A 226 -16.66 -8.29 -8.78
C MET A 226 -16.66 -6.75 -8.79
N PHE A 227 -15.80 -6.17 -7.96
CA PHE A 227 -15.62 -4.74 -7.79
C PHE A 227 -14.13 -4.40 -7.70
N GLN A 228 -13.75 -3.20 -8.14
CA GLN A 228 -12.43 -2.63 -7.95
C GLN A 228 -12.53 -1.33 -7.14
N ARG A 229 -11.67 -1.17 -6.13
CA ARG A 229 -11.59 0.02 -5.28
C ARG A 229 -10.59 1.06 -5.84
N PRO A 230 -10.62 2.32 -5.38
CA PRO A 230 -9.72 3.37 -5.87
C PRO A 230 -8.22 3.06 -5.69
N ASP A 231 -7.88 2.30 -4.64
CA ASP A 231 -6.53 1.81 -4.35
C ASP A 231 -6.11 0.61 -5.24
N GLY A 232 -6.91 0.28 -6.26
CA GLY A 232 -6.62 -0.78 -7.23
C GLY A 232 -7.05 -2.17 -6.80
N PHE A 233 -7.34 -2.39 -5.50
CA PHE A 233 -7.76 -3.69 -4.97
C PHE A 233 -9.01 -4.21 -5.65
N VAL A 234 -9.06 -5.53 -5.85
CA VAL A 234 -10.22 -6.21 -6.43
C VAL A 234 -10.82 -7.12 -5.36
N PHE A 235 -12.14 -7.05 -5.19
CA PHE A 235 -12.89 -7.95 -4.32
C PHE A 235 -14.17 -8.43 -5.01
N GLY A 236 -14.79 -9.48 -4.47
CA GLY A 236 -15.93 -10.13 -5.07
C GLY A 236 -16.94 -10.60 -4.03
N LEU A 237 -18.21 -10.32 -4.27
CA LEU A 237 -19.33 -10.77 -3.44
C LEU A 237 -20.00 -11.97 -4.11
N ARG A 238 -20.07 -13.11 -3.41
CA ARG A 238 -20.73 -14.35 -3.88
C ARG A 238 -21.59 -14.98 -2.80
N GLN A 239 -22.48 -15.88 -3.21
CA GLN A 239 -23.35 -16.66 -2.30
C GLN A 239 -22.80 -18.09 -2.14
N SER A 240 -22.36 -18.42 -0.94
CA SER A 240 -21.91 -19.74 -0.52
C SER A 240 -23.07 -20.57 0.01
N LYS A 241 -23.30 -21.75 -0.60
CA LYS A 241 -24.33 -22.72 -0.15
C LYS A 241 -24.18 -23.20 1.30
N LYS A 242 -23.04 -22.95 1.95
CA LYS A 242 -22.74 -23.37 3.33
C LYS A 242 -22.58 -22.20 4.32
N HIS A 243 -22.28 -20.99 3.83
CA HIS A 243 -21.79 -19.88 4.67
C HIS A 243 -22.44 -18.51 4.34
N GLY A 244 -23.53 -18.49 3.57
CA GLY A 244 -24.22 -17.25 3.20
C GLY A 244 -23.42 -16.40 2.21
N GLU A 245 -23.52 -15.08 2.31
CA GLU A 245 -22.70 -14.19 1.48
C GLU A 245 -21.21 -14.29 1.90
N THR A 246 -20.31 -14.19 0.93
CA THR A 246 -18.85 -14.28 1.15
C THR A 246 -18.15 -13.18 0.36
N ILE A 247 -17.16 -12.54 0.98
CA ILE A 247 -16.26 -11.58 0.33
C ILE A 247 -14.95 -12.29 0.03
N ASP A 248 -14.60 -12.41 -1.25
CA ASP A 248 -13.27 -12.80 -1.70
C ASP A 248 -12.46 -11.53 -2.00
N ILE A 249 -11.24 -11.39 -1.46
CA ILE A 249 -10.39 -10.20 -1.62
C ILE A 249 -9.05 -10.60 -2.23
N TRP A 250 -8.75 -10.10 -3.44
CA TRP A 250 -7.50 -10.34 -4.15
C TRP A 250 -6.52 -9.17 -3.97
N ARG A 251 -5.37 -9.45 -3.34
CA ARG A 251 -4.30 -8.47 -3.08
C ARG A 251 -3.08 -8.78 -3.96
N ARG A 252 -3.07 -8.21 -5.18
CA ARG A 252 -2.18 -8.59 -6.31
C ARG A 252 -0.67 -8.66 -5.99
N GLU A 253 -0.21 -7.84 -5.05
CA GLU A 253 1.22 -7.56 -4.83
C GLU A 253 1.62 -7.66 -3.34
N TYR A 254 1.20 -8.73 -2.64
CA TYR A 254 1.68 -9.01 -1.28
C TYR A 254 2.37 -10.37 -1.16
N PRO A 255 3.57 -10.43 -0.55
CA PRO A 255 4.12 -11.70 -0.10
C PRO A 255 3.21 -12.30 0.98
N GLY A 256 2.92 -13.60 0.87
CA GLY A 256 2.12 -14.36 1.83
C GLY A 256 0.69 -14.71 1.39
N PHE A 257 0.16 -14.13 0.30
CA PHE A 257 -1.21 -14.39 -0.16
C PHE A 257 -1.25 -14.80 -1.65
N GLU A 258 -0.92 -16.06 -1.92
CA GLU A 258 -1.11 -16.67 -3.27
C GLU A 258 -2.60 -16.92 -3.61
N GLN A 259 -3.48 -16.80 -2.61
CA GLN A 259 -4.92 -17.01 -2.71
C GLN A 259 -5.68 -15.77 -2.22
N ALA A 260 -6.95 -15.65 -2.60
CA ALA A 260 -7.80 -14.58 -2.06
C ALA A 260 -8.06 -14.81 -0.58
N LEU A 261 -7.97 -13.73 0.21
CA LEU A 261 -8.53 -13.72 1.55
C LEU A 261 -10.05 -13.85 1.43
N MET A 262 -10.63 -14.88 2.04
CA MET A 262 -12.07 -15.09 2.08
C MET A 262 -12.60 -14.67 3.44
N VAL A 263 -13.63 -13.83 3.46
CA VAL A 263 -14.35 -13.43 4.68
C VAL A 263 -15.79 -13.92 4.55
N HIS A 264 -16.22 -14.76 5.48
CA HIS A 264 -17.61 -15.21 5.60
C HIS A 264 -18.26 -14.73 6.90
N GLN A 265 -19.58 -14.68 6.88
CA GLN A 265 -20.41 -14.49 8.07
C GLN A 265 -20.49 -15.80 8.90
N GLN A 266 -20.58 -15.67 10.22
CA GLN A 266 -20.94 -16.76 11.14
C GLN A 266 -22.43 -17.12 11.11
#